data_AF-A0A7J4IV54-F1
#
_entry.id   AF-A0A7J4IV54-F1
#
_cell.length_a   1.000
_cell.length_b   1.000
_cell.length_c   1.000
_cell.angle_alpha   90.00
_cell.angle_beta   90.00
_cell.angle_gamma   90.00
#
_symmetry.space_group_name_H-M   'P 1'
#
loop_
_entity.id
_entity.type
_entity.pdbx_description
1 polymer ?
#
loop_
_entity_poly.entity_id
_entity_poly.type
_entity_poly.pdbx_seq_one_letter_code
_entity_poly.pdbx_strand_id
1 'polypeptide(L)'
;MAEKMKREIHSLRKGLIAEKKKSVKLRKGIATARKKTAKTARAVAARTAGLSTEMSRLKINLQNLAKKKTPKKQLSEYNLFMRRQLRDGSSFNRAVKLWKVYTMGASITRKKAAKTRAVASGAGAKIRTAERGLNKRELLAGMRIALSEFSAESDANVQELRETMRKAGAGVARHNGNRSMPDERVAIEIISVFFQEVHRLGMKRSLELDDVVNSYFDTLSRIKGMKQIIKPELHPVPQTVSDKLSSHQWPGKAPVAGG
;
A
#
# COMPACT_ATOMS: atom_id res chain seq x y z
N MET A 1 -23.17 51.25 -53.64
CA MET A 1 -22.63 49.87 -53.49
C MET A 1 -21.14 49.83 -53.14
N ALA A 2 -20.26 50.60 -53.78
CA ALA A 2 -18.81 50.56 -53.53
C ALA A 2 -18.38 50.77 -52.06
N GLU A 3 -18.99 51.71 -51.33
CA GLU A 3 -18.64 51.98 -49.93
C GLU A 3 -18.98 50.82 -48.97
N LYS A 4 -20.07 50.08 -49.26
CA LYS A 4 -20.43 48.87 -48.50
C LYS A 4 -19.34 47.81 -48.65
N MET A 5 -18.87 47.61 -49.88
CA MET A 5 -17.82 46.65 -50.21
C MET A 5 -16.47 47.03 -49.57
N LYS A 6 -16.10 48.31 -49.56
CA LYS A 6 -14.88 48.79 -48.86
C LYS A 6 -14.91 48.50 -47.36
N ARG A 7 -16.05 48.73 -46.69
CA ARG A 7 -16.21 48.44 -45.25
C ARG A 7 -16.10 46.94 -44.95
N GLU A 8 -16.68 46.11 -45.80
CA GLU A 8 -16.60 44.65 -45.68
C GLU A 8 -15.16 44.14 -45.85
N ILE A 9 -14.45 44.60 -46.88
CA ILE A 9 -13.03 44.26 -47.08
C ILE A 9 -12.18 44.67 -45.87
N HIS A 10 -12.42 45.85 -45.30
CA HIS A 10 -11.69 46.31 -44.11
C HIS A 10 -11.99 45.44 -42.88
N SER A 11 -13.25 45.06 -42.68
CA SER A 11 -13.68 44.15 -41.61
C SER A 11 -12.98 42.80 -41.72
N LEU A 12 -12.98 42.21 -42.93
CA LEU A 12 -12.32 40.94 -43.22
C LEU A 12 -10.80 41.02 -42.98
N ARG A 13 -10.15 42.10 -43.42
CA ARG A 13 -8.71 42.32 -43.17
C ARG A 13 -8.40 42.40 -41.68
N LYS A 14 -9.22 43.11 -40.89
CA LYS A 14 -9.09 43.17 -39.43
C LYS A 14 -9.26 41.78 -38.79
N GLY A 15 -10.26 41.01 -39.22
CA GLY A 15 -10.49 39.64 -38.78
C GLY A 15 -9.27 38.75 -39.03
N LEU A 16 -8.73 38.78 -40.25
CA LEU A 16 -7.56 38.00 -40.64
C LEU A 16 -6.30 38.35 -39.82
N ILE A 17 -6.08 39.64 -39.54
CA ILE A 17 -4.96 40.08 -38.70
C ILE A 17 -5.11 39.58 -37.27
N ALA A 18 -6.33 39.65 -36.70
CA ALA A 18 -6.61 39.16 -35.36
C ALA A 18 -6.39 37.64 -35.26
N GLU A 19 -6.84 36.89 -36.26
CA GLU A 19 -6.64 35.44 -36.34
C GLU A 19 -5.16 35.07 -36.48
N LYS A 20 -4.40 35.78 -37.34
CA LYS A 20 -2.94 35.60 -37.45
C LYS A 20 -2.23 35.86 -36.12
N LYS A 21 -2.64 36.89 -35.37
CA LYS A 21 -2.07 37.16 -34.03
C LYS A 21 -2.40 36.03 -33.04
N LYS A 22 -3.63 35.51 -33.06
CA LYS A 22 -4.04 34.36 -32.23
C LYS A 22 -3.24 33.10 -32.57
N SER A 23 -3.07 32.78 -33.85
CA SER A 23 -2.32 31.59 -34.28
C SER A 23 -0.84 31.67 -33.91
N VAL A 24 -0.21 32.84 -34.03
CA VAL A 24 1.18 33.06 -33.56
C VAL A 24 1.29 32.86 -32.05
N LYS A 25 0.33 33.37 -31.25
CA LYS A 25 0.32 33.17 -29.80
C LYS A 25 0.17 31.69 -29.42
N LEU A 26 -0.71 30.96 -30.10
CA LEU A 26 -0.89 29.52 -29.92
C LEU A 26 0.39 28.74 -30.26
N ARG A 27 1.05 29.06 -31.38
CA ARG A 27 2.32 28.41 -31.77
C ARG A 27 3.42 28.64 -30.72
N LYS A 28 3.54 29.85 -30.18
CA LYS A 28 4.47 30.15 -29.08
C LYS A 28 4.11 29.34 -27.81
N GLY A 29 2.83 29.26 -27.46
CA GLY A 29 2.34 28.44 -26.34
C GLY A 29 2.75 26.97 -26.48
N ILE A 30 2.47 26.36 -27.64
CA ILE A 30 2.82 24.96 -27.94
C ILE A 30 4.33 24.74 -27.87
N ALA A 31 5.13 25.66 -28.40
CA ALA A 31 6.60 25.55 -28.33
C ALA A 31 7.11 25.55 -26.88
N THR A 32 6.56 26.41 -26.02
CA THR A 32 6.95 26.42 -24.60
C THR A 32 6.49 25.17 -23.84
N ALA A 33 5.28 24.66 -24.13
CA ALA A 33 4.78 23.42 -23.57
C ALA A 33 5.67 22.23 -23.96
N ARG A 34 6.05 22.12 -25.24
CA ARG A 34 6.96 21.09 -25.75
C ARG A 34 8.33 21.13 -25.07
N LYS A 35 8.88 22.32 -24.80
CA LYS A 35 10.14 22.46 -24.05
C LYS A 35 10.01 21.94 -22.62
N LYS A 36 8.90 22.24 -21.94
CA LYS A 36 8.64 21.75 -20.57
C LYS A 36 8.49 20.23 -20.54
N THR A 37 7.70 19.66 -21.45
CA THR A 37 7.50 18.20 -21.52
C THR A 37 8.78 17.46 -21.90
N ALA A 38 9.61 18.01 -22.79
CA ALA A 38 10.91 17.43 -23.12
C ALA A 38 11.85 17.42 -21.89
N LYS A 39 11.85 18.48 -21.07
CA LYS A 39 12.64 18.55 -19.84
C LYS A 39 12.20 17.48 -18.82
N THR A 40 10.88 17.32 -18.62
CA THR A 40 10.36 16.31 -17.70
C THR A 40 10.63 14.90 -18.22
N ALA A 41 10.47 14.64 -19.52
CA ALA A 41 10.77 13.34 -20.13
C ALA A 41 12.24 12.95 -19.95
N ARG A 42 13.17 13.89 -20.13
CA ARG A 42 14.61 13.66 -19.87
C ARG A 42 14.90 13.34 -18.40
N ALA A 43 14.26 14.06 -17.47
CA ALA A 43 14.43 13.80 -16.04
C ALA A 43 13.89 12.42 -15.63
N VAL A 44 12.75 12.01 -16.20
CA VAL A 44 12.18 10.67 -15.99
C VAL A 44 13.12 9.60 -16.57
N ALA A 45 13.62 9.78 -17.80
CA ALA A 45 14.55 8.85 -18.43
C ALA A 45 15.84 8.66 -17.62
N ALA A 46 16.40 9.74 -17.06
CA ALA A 46 17.58 9.67 -16.20
C ALA A 46 17.31 8.88 -14.92
N ARG A 47 16.15 9.10 -14.27
CA ARG A 47 15.75 8.33 -13.08
C ARG A 47 15.53 6.86 -13.38
N THR A 48 14.86 6.53 -14.49
CA THR A 48 14.64 5.13 -14.89
C THR A 48 15.95 4.41 -15.20
N ALA A 49 16.93 5.10 -15.80
CA ALA A 49 18.26 4.54 -16.01
C ALA A 49 18.96 4.23 -14.67
N GLY A 50 18.90 5.16 -13.71
CA GLY A 50 19.42 4.95 -12.35
C GLY A 50 18.81 3.73 -11.67
N LEU A 51 17.48 3.64 -11.64
CA LEU A 51 16.75 2.49 -11.06
C LEU A 51 17.12 1.16 -11.73
N SER A 52 17.30 1.14 -13.05
CA SER A 52 17.74 -0.06 -13.78
C SER A 52 19.12 -0.53 -13.34
N THR A 53 20.06 0.40 -13.06
CA THR A 53 21.39 0.03 -12.57
C THR A 53 21.35 -0.52 -11.15
N GLU A 54 20.53 0.05 -10.27
CA GLU A 54 20.32 -0.44 -8.91
C GLU A 54 19.70 -1.84 -8.89
N MET A 55 18.69 -2.08 -9.73
CA MET A 55 18.09 -3.41 -9.89
C MET A 55 19.11 -4.47 -10.31
N SER A 56 20.01 -4.13 -11.23
CA SER A 56 21.10 -5.03 -11.63
C SER A 56 22.08 -5.29 -10.48
N ARG A 57 22.46 -4.26 -9.72
CA ARG A 57 23.32 -4.42 -8.52
C ARG A 57 22.66 -5.29 -7.46
N LEU A 58 21.37 -5.10 -7.18
CA LEU A 58 20.61 -5.90 -6.23
C LEU A 58 20.51 -7.36 -6.66
N LYS A 59 20.28 -7.63 -7.95
CA LYS A 59 20.30 -9.00 -8.51
C LYS A 59 21.65 -9.68 -8.31
N ILE A 60 22.76 -8.96 -8.58
CA ILE A 60 24.12 -9.48 -8.37
C ILE A 60 24.35 -9.77 -6.88
N ASN A 61 23.95 -8.86 -5.99
CA ASN A 61 24.08 -9.06 -4.54
C ASN A 61 23.29 -10.26 -4.05
N LEU A 62 22.06 -10.45 -4.53
CA LEU A 62 21.24 -11.63 -4.21
C LEU A 62 21.89 -12.92 -4.71
N GLN A 63 22.43 -12.93 -5.94
CA GLN A 63 23.17 -14.08 -6.45
C GLN A 63 24.42 -14.38 -5.63
N ASN A 64 25.15 -13.35 -5.21
CA ASN A 64 26.34 -13.50 -4.36
C ASN A 64 25.97 -14.01 -2.96
N LEU A 65 24.86 -13.54 -2.39
CA LEU A 65 24.31 -14.05 -1.13
C LEU A 65 23.86 -15.52 -1.24
N ALA A 66 23.24 -15.89 -2.35
CA ALA A 66 22.84 -17.27 -2.61
C ALA A 66 24.05 -18.21 -2.79
N LYS A 67 25.11 -17.74 -3.47
CA LYS A 67 26.36 -18.47 -3.68
C LYS A 67 27.20 -18.58 -2.41
N LYS A 68 27.16 -17.55 -1.56
CA LYS A 68 27.71 -17.64 -0.19
C LYS A 68 26.87 -18.64 0.57
N LYS A 69 27.27 -19.91 0.51
CA LYS A 69 26.88 -20.92 1.51
C LYS A 69 27.33 -20.35 2.84
N THR A 70 26.44 -19.63 3.53
CA THR A 70 26.71 -19.19 4.90
C THR A 70 27.12 -20.47 5.62
N PRO A 71 28.34 -20.54 6.19
CA PRO A 71 28.72 -21.69 6.99
C PRO A 71 27.56 -21.90 7.95
N LYS A 72 26.93 -23.10 7.95
CA LYS A 72 25.70 -23.38 8.70
C LYS A 72 25.88 -22.69 10.04
N LYS A 73 25.23 -21.53 10.23
CA LYS A 73 25.41 -20.75 11.46
C LYS A 73 24.90 -21.72 12.50
N GLN A 74 25.82 -22.34 13.23
CA GLN A 74 25.44 -23.16 14.35
C GLN A 74 24.58 -22.23 15.18
N LEU A 75 23.30 -22.58 15.33
CA LEU A 75 22.41 -21.75 16.11
C LEU A 75 23.10 -21.59 17.46
N SER A 76 23.20 -20.35 17.95
CA SER A 76 23.76 -20.13 19.28
C SER A 76 23.06 -21.05 20.27
N GLU A 77 23.76 -21.49 21.31
CA GLU A 77 23.18 -22.40 22.31
C GLU A 77 21.88 -21.85 22.87
N TYR A 78 21.78 -20.52 23.05
CA TYR A 78 20.55 -19.83 23.39
C TYR A 78 19.41 -20.13 22.41
N ASN A 79 19.63 -20.00 21.11
CA ASN A 79 18.60 -20.24 20.10
C ASN A 79 18.18 -21.72 20.05
N LEU A 80 19.12 -22.65 20.25
CA LEU A 80 18.81 -24.08 20.38
C LEU A 80 17.98 -24.36 21.63
N PHE A 81 18.36 -23.78 22.76
CA PHE A 81 17.66 -23.90 24.03
C PHE A 81 16.23 -23.35 23.93
N MET A 82 16.06 -22.13 23.41
CA MET A 82 14.76 -21.49 23.25
C MET A 82 13.85 -22.30 22.34
N ARG A 83 14.36 -22.80 21.22
CA ARG A 83 13.60 -23.69 20.32
C ARG A 83 13.12 -24.95 21.04
N ARG A 84 13.97 -25.55 21.88
CA ARG A 84 13.59 -26.73 22.66
C ARG A 84 12.47 -26.42 23.65
N GLN A 85 12.57 -25.34 24.42
CA GLN A 85 11.55 -24.95 25.40
C GLN A 85 10.21 -24.62 24.75
N LEU A 86 10.22 -23.90 23.62
CA LEU A 86 9.00 -23.56 22.88
C LEU A 86 8.34 -24.81 22.30
N ARG A 87 9.13 -25.76 21.77
CA ARG A 87 8.61 -27.05 21.28
C ARG A 87 8.02 -27.89 22.40
N ASP A 88 8.57 -27.79 23.61
CA ASP A 88 8.05 -28.45 24.82
C ASP A 88 6.81 -27.71 25.41
N GLY A 89 6.27 -26.70 24.72
CA GLY A 89 5.05 -25.97 25.11
C GLY A 89 5.27 -24.88 26.16
N SER A 90 6.52 -24.55 26.51
CA SER A 90 6.80 -23.46 27.45
C SER A 90 6.57 -22.10 26.77
N SER A 91 5.97 -21.15 27.50
CA SER A 91 5.88 -19.76 27.03
C SER A 91 7.27 -19.13 26.92
N PHE A 92 7.43 -18.14 26.04
CA PHE A 92 8.69 -17.45 25.82
C PHE A 92 9.30 -16.88 27.12
N ASN A 93 8.48 -16.21 27.93
CA ASN A 93 8.91 -15.67 29.22
C ASN A 93 9.42 -16.75 30.18
N ARG A 94 8.80 -17.94 30.18
CA ARG A 94 9.25 -19.09 30.97
C ARG A 94 10.57 -19.65 30.44
N ALA A 95 10.71 -19.77 29.13
CA ALA A 95 11.94 -20.21 28.49
C ALA A 95 13.12 -19.26 28.79
N VAL A 96 12.91 -17.94 28.75
CA VAL A 96 13.96 -16.96 29.12
C VAL A 96 14.38 -17.10 30.58
N LYS A 97 13.43 -17.30 31.51
CA LYS A 97 13.75 -17.56 32.92
C LYS A 97 14.57 -18.83 33.09
N LEU A 98 14.18 -19.91 32.41
CA LEU A 98 14.93 -21.18 32.43
C LEU A 98 16.32 -21.04 31.80
N TRP A 99 16.48 -20.21 30.77
CA TRP A 99 17.78 -19.91 30.19
C TRP A 99 18.70 -19.21 31.19
N LYS A 100 18.21 -18.21 31.92
CA LYS A 100 19.00 -17.54 32.97
C LYS A 100 19.48 -18.54 34.02
N VAL A 101 18.60 -19.43 34.47
CA VAL A 101 18.96 -20.51 35.42
C VAL A 101 20.00 -21.46 34.81
N TYR A 102 19.81 -21.87 33.55
CA TYR A 102 20.74 -22.72 32.81
C TYR A 102 22.13 -22.09 32.67
N THR A 103 22.21 -20.80 32.33
CA THR A 103 23.49 -20.07 32.19
C THR A 103 24.18 -19.82 33.52
N MET A 104 23.44 -19.73 34.62
CA MET A 104 24.01 -19.53 35.97
C MET A 104 24.59 -20.82 36.57
N GLY A 105 24.65 -21.92 35.81
CA GLY A 105 25.21 -23.19 36.27
C GLY A 105 24.35 -23.91 37.32
N ALA A 106 23.18 -23.37 37.65
CA ALA A 106 22.21 -24.01 38.51
C ALA A 106 21.59 -25.17 37.71
N SER A 107 22.19 -26.35 37.83
CA SER A 107 21.64 -27.56 37.23
C SER A 107 20.19 -27.69 37.70
N ILE A 108 19.26 -27.61 36.74
CA ILE A 108 17.85 -27.90 36.98
C ILE A 108 17.80 -29.40 37.22
N THR A 109 18.14 -29.81 38.44
CA THR A 109 17.89 -31.16 38.91
C THR A 109 16.39 -31.35 38.79
N ARG A 110 15.99 -32.18 37.81
CA ARG A 110 14.60 -32.62 37.71
C ARG A 110 14.31 -33.29 39.04
N LYS A 111 13.68 -32.56 39.97
CA LYS A 111 13.02 -33.17 41.12
C LYS A 111 12.04 -34.16 40.50
N LYS A 112 12.43 -35.44 40.46
CA LYS A 112 11.54 -36.55 40.10
C LYS A 112 10.33 -36.35 41.00
N ALA A 113 9.20 -35.96 40.40
CA ALA A 113 7.96 -35.83 41.14
C ALA A 113 7.75 -37.15 41.87
N ALA A 114 7.73 -37.09 43.21
CA ALA A 114 7.51 -38.23 44.05
C ALA A 114 6.21 -38.89 43.61
N LYS A 115 6.30 -40.19 43.30
CA LYS A 115 5.19 -41.07 42.97
C LYS A 115 4.19 -40.99 44.11
N THR A 116 3.13 -40.21 43.94
CA THR A 116 1.99 -40.19 44.86
C THR A 116 1.40 -41.60 44.86
N ARG A 117 1.49 -42.23 46.03
CA ARG A 117 0.98 -43.56 46.32
C ARG A 117 -0.55 -43.43 46.31
N ALA A 118 -1.19 -43.93 45.25
CA ALA A 118 -2.63 -44.01 45.18
C ALA A 118 -3.11 -44.97 46.29
N VAL A 119 -3.89 -44.42 47.21
CA VAL A 119 -4.61 -45.16 48.25
C VAL A 119 -5.72 -45.96 47.56
N ALA A 120 -5.74 -47.26 47.81
CA ALA A 120 -6.75 -48.17 47.34
C ALA A 120 -8.12 -47.78 47.92
N SER A 121 -9.04 -47.35 47.07
CA SER A 121 -10.47 -47.48 47.32
C SER A 121 -11.04 -48.35 46.22
N GLY A 122 -11.45 -49.56 46.61
CA GLY A 122 -12.15 -50.48 45.75
C GLY A 122 -13.59 -50.01 45.56
N ALA A 123 -14.03 -49.94 44.32
CA ALA A 123 -15.39 -50.27 43.90
C ALA A 123 -15.35 -50.45 42.38
N GLY A 124 -15.73 -51.64 41.93
CA GLY A 124 -15.63 -52.06 40.54
C GLY A 124 -16.47 -51.23 39.58
N ALA A 125 -15.82 -50.75 38.53
CA ALA A 125 -16.43 -50.62 37.21
C ALA A 125 -15.36 -51.06 36.19
N LYS A 126 -15.45 -52.31 35.74
CA LYS A 126 -14.65 -52.81 34.61
C LYS A 126 -15.17 -52.15 33.34
N ILE A 127 -14.79 -50.90 33.10
CA ILE A 127 -14.86 -50.31 31.77
C ILE A 127 -13.68 -50.91 31.00
N ARG A 128 -13.96 -51.95 30.22
CA ARG A 128 -13.04 -52.44 29.18
C ARG A 128 -12.98 -51.35 28.11
N THR A 129 -12.02 -50.43 28.22
CA THR A 129 -11.61 -49.59 27.10
C THR A 129 -10.96 -50.51 26.08
N ALA A 130 -11.78 -51.00 25.14
CA ALA A 130 -11.28 -51.56 23.91
C ALA A 130 -10.62 -50.40 23.14
N GLU A 131 -9.29 -50.30 23.24
CA GLU A 131 -8.49 -49.56 22.28
C GLU A 131 -8.65 -50.24 20.91
N ARG A 132 -9.79 -49.96 20.25
CA ARG A 132 -9.87 -50.09 18.80
C ARG A 132 -8.91 -49.05 18.25
N GLY A 133 -7.69 -49.47 17.93
CA GLY A 133 -6.78 -48.66 17.15
C GLY A 133 -7.48 -48.23 15.87
N LEU A 134 -7.98 -47.00 15.84
CA LEU A 134 -8.56 -46.44 14.63
C LEU A 134 -7.47 -46.49 13.56
N ASN A 135 -7.75 -47.24 12.52
CA ASN A 135 -6.82 -47.47 11.45
C ASN A 135 -6.53 -46.11 10.80
N LYS A 136 -5.29 -45.83 10.42
CA LYS A 136 -4.87 -44.52 9.89
C LYS A 136 -5.77 -44.00 8.75
N ARG A 137 -6.41 -44.91 8.02
CA ARG A 137 -7.43 -44.61 6.99
C ARG A 137 -8.71 -43.97 7.54
N GLU A 138 -9.22 -44.42 8.68
CA GLU A 138 -10.42 -43.85 9.30
C GLU A 138 -10.17 -42.46 9.85
N LEU A 139 -9.00 -42.24 10.45
CA LEU A 139 -8.57 -40.90 10.90
C LEU A 139 -8.45 -39.92 9.72
N LEU A 140 -7.87 -40.38 8.60
CA LEU A 140 -7.76 -39.56 7.38
C LEU A 140 -9.12 -39.32 6.71
N ALA A 141 -10.04 -40.29 6.74
CA ALA A 141 -11.40 -40.13 6.24
C ALA A 141 -12.18 -39.11 7.08
N GLY A 142 -12.09 -39.20 8.41
CA GLY A 142 -12.71 -38.23 9.33
C GLY A 142 -12.16 -36.81 9.14
N MET A 143 -10.85 -36.66 8.98
CA MET A 143 -10.25 -35.34 8.67
C MET A 143 -10.72 -34.79 7.32
N ARG A 144 -10.94 -35.64 6.31
CA ARG A 144 -11.40 -35.20 4.99
C ARG A 144 -12.85 -34.70 5.03
N ILE A 145 -13.71 -35.35 5.80
CA ILE A 145 -15.11 -34.94 6.01
C ILE A 145 -15.16 -33.61 6.76
N ALA A 146 -14.41 -33.49 7.86
CA ALA A 146 -14.34 -32.24 8.63
C ALA A 146 -13.80 -31.05 7.80
N LEU A 147 -12.82 -31.29 6.93
CA LEU A 147 -12.30 -30.25 6.02
C LEU A 147 -13.30 -29.88 4.91
N SER A 148 -14.13 -30.82 4.44
CA SER A 148 -15.18 -30.52 3.45
C SER A 148 -16.34 -29.73 4.07
N GLU A 149 -16.73 -30.03 5.30
CA GLU A 149 -17.76 -29.29 6.03
C GLU A 149 -17.30 -27.85 6.33
N PHE A 150 -16.05 -27.68 6.76
CA PHE A 150 -15.49 -26.34 7.01
C PHE A 150 -15.35 -25.49 5.74
N SER A 151 -15.12 -26.13 4.58
CA SER A 151 -15.08 -25.44 3.29
C SER A 151 -16.47 -24.98 2.84
N ALA A 152 -17.49 -25.81 3.03
CA ALA A 152 -18.86 -25.48 2.65
C ALA A 152 -19.43 -24.31 3.49
N GLU A 153 -19.10 -24.27 4.78
CA GLU A 153 -19.55 -23.21 5.70
C GLU A 153 -18.83 -21.86 5.43
N SER A 154 -17.56 -21.91 5.02
CA SER A 154 -16.81 -20.71 4.58
C SER A 154 -17.38 -20.11 3.28
N ASP A 155 -17.78 -20.94 2.32
CA ASP A 155 -18.31 -20.44 1.04
C ASP A 155 -19.71 -19.81 1.19
N ALA A 156 -20.55 -20.34 2.09
CA ALA A 156 -21.85 -19.75 2.42
C ALA A 156 -21.69 -18.34 3.04
N ASN A 157 -20.75 -18.18 3.96
CA ASN A 157 -20.51 -16.91 4.63
C ASN A 157 -19.93 -15.83 3.68
N VAL A 158 -19.13 -16.25 2.68
CA VAL A 158 -18.61 -15.35 1.63
C VAL A 158 -19.73 -14.90 0.67
N GLN A 159 -20.73 -15.75 0.40
CA GLN A 159 -21.88 -15.35 -0.42
C GLN A 159 -22.79 -14.36 0.31
N GLU A 160 -23.04 -14.55 1.60
CA GLU A 160 -23.82 -13.61 2.43
C GLU A 160 -23.12 -12.24 2.54
N LEU A 161 -21.78 -12.24 2.69
CA LEU A 161 -21.00 -11.00 2.67
C LEU A 161 -21.04 -10.30 1.30
N ARG A 162 -21.06 -11.06 0.19
CA ARG A 162 -21.22 -10.49 -1.15
C ARG A 162 -22.63 -9.93 -1.38
N GLU A 163 -23.67 -10.55 -0.83
CA GLU A 163 -25.03 -10.03 -0.92
C GLU A 163 -25.24 -8.79 -0.06
N THR A 164 -24.68 -8.74 1.14
CA THR A 164 -24.69 -7.54 1.98
C THR A 164 -23.91 -6.39 1.33
N MET A 165 -22.74 -6.66 0.73
CA MET A 165 -21.99 -5.68 -0.06
C MET A 165 -22.72 -5.25 -1.34
N ARG A 166 -23.46 -6.15 -2.00
CA ARG A 166 -24.29 -5.82 -3.17
C ARG A 166 -25.51 -4.98 -2.78
N LYS A 167 -26.17 -5.29 -1.66
CA LYS A 167 -27.26 -4.48 -1.08
C LYS A 167 -26.76 -3.11 -0.62
N ALA A 168 -25.58 -3.03 -0.01
CA ALA A 168 -24.97 -1.78 0.42
C ALA A 168 -24.44 -0.95 -0.77
N GLY A 169 -23.94 -1.60 -1.82
CA GLY A 169 -23.39 -0.97 -3.02
C GLY A 169 -24.45 -0.49 -4.02
N ALA A 170 -25.62 -1.12 -4.07
CA ALA A 170 -26.70 -0.73 -4.99
C ALA A 170 -27.37 0.62 -4.65
N GLY A 171 -27.14 1.17 -3.45
CA GLY A 171 -27.67 2.48 -3.02
C GLY A 171 -26.75 3.68 -3.26
N VAL A 172 -25.48 3.49 -3.65
CA VAL A 172 -24.48 4.59 -3.64
C VAL A 172 -24.19 5.14 -5.05
N ALA A 173 -24.75 4.54 -6.09
CA ALA A 173 -24.61 5.02 -7.46
C ALA A 173 -25.66 6.09 -7.80
N ARG A 174 -25.57 7.28 -7.18
CA ARG A 174 -26.14 8.57 -7.67
C ARG A 174 -25.87 9.72 -6.68
N HIS A 175 -24.60 10.02 -6.41
CA HIS A 175 -24.25 11.36 -5.95
C HIS A 175 -23.00 11.85 -6.66
N ASN A 176 -23.24 12.36 -7.87
CA ASN A 176 -22.27 13.05 -8.69
C ASN A 176 -22.11 14.47 -8.13
N GLY A 177 -21.15 14.65 -7.23
CA GLY A 177 -20.89 15.93 -6.60
C GLY A 177 -19.61 15.91 -5.80
N ASN A 178 -18.48 16.01 -6.51
CA ASN A 178 -17.18 16.57 -6.08
C ASN A 178 -16.73 16.43 -4.60
N ARG A 179 -17.15 15.39 -3.88
CA ARG A 179 -16.66 15.07 -2.55
C ARG A 179 -15.41 14.23 -2.74
N SER A 180 -14.27 14.91 -2.70
CA SER A 180 -12.98 14.30 -2.41
C SER A 180 -13.19 13.25 -1.31
N MET A 181 -13.01 11.97 -1.64
CA MET A 181 -13.17 10.91 -0.63
C MET A 181 -12.26 11.24 0.56
N PRO A 182 -12.75 11.09 1.81
CA PRO A 182 -11.91 11.24 2.99
C PRO A 182 -10.76 10.25 2.90
N ASP A 183 -9.56 10.67 3.30
CA ASP A 183 -8.32 9.89 3.13
C ASP A 183 -8.41 8.54 3.85
N GLU A 184 -9.18 8.49 4.93
CA GLU A 184 -9.49 7.29 5.69
C GLU A 184 -10.23 6.25 4.83
N ARG A 185 -11.19 6.66 4.01
CA ARG A 185 -11.91 5.72 3.12
C ARG A 185 -11.00 5.15 2.04
N VAL A 186 -10.13 5.99 1.46
CA VAL A 186 -9.18 5.55 0.45
C VAL A 186 -8.18 4.56 1.04
N ALA A 187 -7.68 4.82 2.25
CA ALA A 187 -6.79 3.89 2.95
C ALA A 187 -7.48 2.54 3.25
N ILE A 188 -8.72 2.56 3.73
CA ILE A 188 -9.51 1.34 3.99
C ILE A 188 -9.69 0.53 2.69
N GLU A 189 -9.97 1.19 1.57
CA GLU A 189 -10.21 0.53 0.29
C GLU A 189 -8.94 -0.12 -0.26
N ILE A 190 -7.79 0.57 -0.19
CA ILE A 190 -6.47 0.02 -0.57
C ILE A 190 -6.13 -1.21 0.26
N ILE A 191 -6.35 -1.16 1.57
CA ILE A 191 -6.06 -2.29 2.47
C ILE A 191 -6.99 -3.46 2.22
N SER A 192 -8.27 -3.19 1.94
CA SER A 192 -9.25 -4.22 1.59
C SER A 192 -8.83 -4.98 0.32
N VAL A 193 -8.36 -4.27 -0.70
CA VAL A 193 -7.81 -4.88 -1.92
C VAL A 193 -6.55 -5.70 -1.62
N PHE A 194 -5.65 -5.20 -0.76
CA PHE A 194 -4.46 -5.94 -0.34
C PHE A 194 -4.82 -7.26 0.35
N PHE A 195 -5.79 -7.27 1.26
CA PHE A 195 -6.23 -8.49 1.94
C PHE A 195 -6.89 -9.49 1.00
N GLN A 196 -7.69 -9.01 0.06
CA GLN A 196 -8.25 -9.88 -0.98
C GLN A 196 -7.15 -10.55 -1.78
N GLU A 197 -6.09 -9.83 -2.11
CA GLU A 197 -4.95 -10.38 -2.85
C GLU A 197 -4.13 -11.35 -2.00
N VAL A 198 -3.89 -11.05 -0.72
CA VAL A 198 -3.22 -11.97 0.22
C VAL A 198 -4.01 -13.28 0.37
N HIS A 199 -5.33 -13.18 0.49
CA HIS A 199 -6.22 -14.34 0.59
C HIS A 199 -6.20 -15.16 -0.70
N ARG A 200 -6.27 -14.48 -1.87
CA ARG A 200 -6.17 -15.11 -3.19
C ARG A 200 -4.83 -15.83 -3.40
N LEU A 201 -3.73 -15.25 -2.92
CA LEU A 201 -2.39 -15.83 -3.04
C LEU A 201 -2.15 -16.98 -2.05
N GLY A 202 -3.09 -17.25 -1.13
CA GLY A 202 -3.00 -18.36 -0.19
C GLY A 202 -1.76 -18.30 0.69
N MET A 203 -1.28 -17.09 1.02
CA MET A 203 -0.12 -16.94 1.89
C MET A 203 -0.45 -17.47 3.28
N LYS A 204 0.05 -18.68 3.61
CA LYS A 204 -0.10 -19.34 4.92
C LYS A 204 0.62 -18.64 6.09
N ARG A 205 1.17 -17.44 5.87
CA ARG A 205 1.83 -16.71 6.94
C ARG A 205 0.75 -16.00 7.74
N SER A 206 0.72 -16.22 9.05
CA SER A 206 -0.11 -15.43 9.96
C SER A 206 0.28 -13.98 9.80
N LEU A 207 -0.62 -13.17 9.24
CA LEU A 207 -0.48 -11.73 9.25
C LEU A 207 -0.87 -11.28 10.66
N GLU A 208 0.05 -10.69 11.40
CA GLU A 208 -0.26 -10.18 12.74
C GLU A 208 -1.05 -8.88 12.60
N LEU A 209 -1.96 -8.61 13.54
CA LEU A 209 -2.78 -7.39 13.55
C LEU A 209 -1.90 -6.13 13.49
N ASP A 210 -0.73 -6.17 14.11
CA ASP A 210 0.24 -5.07 14.12
C ASP A 210 0.76 -4.76 12.70
N ASP A 211 0.97 -5.76 11.84
CA ASP A 211 1.40 -5.55 10.45
C ASP A 211 0.31 -4.82 9.64
N VAL A 212 -0.96 -5.15 9.93
CA VAL A 212 -2.12 -4.51 9.30
C VAL A 212 -2.22 -3.06 9.68
N VAL A 213 -2.15 -2.80 10.98
CA VAL A 213 -2.23 -1.47 11.57
C VAL A 213 -1.06 -0.60 11.08
N ASN A 214 0.14 -1.15 11.01
CA ASN A 214 1.31 -0.46 10.46
C ASN A 214 1.13 -0.15 8.96
N SER A 215 0.57 -1.08 8.17
CA SER A 215 0.29 -0.81 6.75
C SER A 215 -0.76 0.29 6.56
N TYR A 216 -1.74 0.37 7.47
CA TYR A 216 -2.75 1.43 7.48
C TYR A 216 -2.14 2.80 7.75
N PHE A 217 -1.29 2.92 8.77
CA PHE A 217 -0.64 4.19 9.07
C PHE A 217 0.40 4.59 8.02
N ASP A 218 1.11 3.63 7.40
CA ASP A 218 2.02 3.92 6.28
C ASP A 218 1.26 4.44 5.05
N THR A 219 0.15 3.79 4.68
CA THR A 219 -0.67 4.23 3.54
C THR A 219 -1.28 5.61 3.78
N LEU A 220 -1.81 5.88 4.97
CA LEU A 220 -2.28 7.23 5.35
C LEU A 220 -1.17 8.28 5.27
N SER A 221 0.03 7.96 5.77
CA SER A 221 1.17 8.88 5.75
C SER A 221 1.61 9.19 4.31
N ARG A 222 1.60 8.18 3.43
CA ARG A 222 1.87 8.35 1.99
C ARG A 222 0.82 9.22 1.31
N ILE A 223 -0.46 9.00 1.57
CA ILE A 223 -1.55 9.80 0.98
C ILE A 223 -1.44 11.27 1.43
N LYS A 224 -1.20 11.50 2.73
CA LYS A 224 -0.99 12.86 3.27
C LYS A 224 0.26 13.54 2.69
N GLY A 225 1.38 12.81 2.56
CA GLY A 225 2.61 13.30 1.94
C GLY A 225 2.44 13.61 0.45
N MET A 226 1.72 12.76 -0.30
CA MET A 226 1.39 13.00 -1.70
C MET A 226 0.52 14.24 -1.89
N LYS A 227 -0.43 14.51 -0.98
CA LYS A 227 -1.21 15.77 -1.01
C LYS A 227 -0.33 17.01 -0.79
N GLN A 228 0.74 16.91 0.00
CA GLN A 228 1.70 18.02 0.16
C GLN A 228 2.56 18.23 -1.10
N ILE A 229 2.95 17.15 -1.77
CA ILE A 229 3.72 17.22 -3.03
C ILE A 229 2.85 17.73 -4.20
N ILE A 230 1.54 17.41 -4.18
CA ILE A 230 0.56 17.80 -5.21
C ILE A 230 -0.20 19.09 -4.83
N LYS A 231 0.13 19.75 -3.71
CA LYS A 231 -0.06 21.19 -3.58
C LYS A 231 1.18 21.85 -4.20
N PRO A 232 1.26 22.09 -5.53
CA PRO A 232 2.22 23.06 -6.00
C PRO A 232 1.86 24.37 -5.27
N GLU A 233 2.87 25.07 -4.78
CA GLU A 233 2.75 26.46 -4.37
C GLU A 233 1.91 27.21 -5.43
N LEU A 234 0.62 27.40 -5.16
CA LEU A 234 -0.03 28.64 -5.51
C LEU A 234 0.68 29.66 -4.64
N HIS A 235 1.85 30.12 -5.09
CA HIS A 235 2.34 31.40 -4.63
C HIS A 235 1.19 32.39 -4.86
N PRO A 236 0.73 33.12 -3.83
CA PRO A 236 -0.12 34.26 -4.08
C PRO A 236 0.64 35.13 -5.07
N VAL A 237 0.04 35.38 -6.23
CA VAL A 237 0.57 36.37 -7.18
C VAL A 237 0.80 37.63 -6.34
N PRO A 238 2.05 38.14 -6.22
CA PRO A 238 2.29 39.32 -5.41
C PRO A 238 1.39 40.43 -5.95
N GLN A 239 0.54 40.97 -5.07
CA GLN A 239 -0.45 42.01 -5.41
C GLN A 239 0.19 43.35 -5.83
N THR A 240 1.51 43.41 -5.98
CA THR A 240 2.28 44.64 -6.24
C THR A 240 2.25 45.12 -7.70
N VAL A 241 1.45 44.51 -8.59
CA VAL A 241 1.33 44.96 -9.99
C VAL A 241 0.00 45.61 -10.36
N SER A 242 -0.99 45.64 -9.45
CA SER A 242 -2.27 46.30 -9.75
C SER A 242 -2.26 47.82 -9.54
N ASP A 243 -1.33 48.37 -8.75
CA ASP A 243 -1.29 49.81 -8.46
C ASP A 243 -0.41 50.64 -9.42
N LYS A 244 0.35 50.01 -10.32
CA LYS A 244 1.22 50.74 -11.28
C LYS A 244 0.60 50.98 -12.66
N LEU A 245 -0.65 50.58 -12.90
CA LEU A 245 -1.34 50.85 -14.17
C LEU A 245 -2.29 52.06 -14.14
N SER A 246 -2.42 52.76 -13.00
CA SER A 246 -3.29 53.94 -12.88
C SER A 246 -2.60 55.29 -13.08
N SER A 247 -1.28 55.37 -13.32
CA SER A 247 -0.57 56.66 -13.45
C SER A 247 0.23 56.88 -14.75
N HIS A 248 0.16 55.99 -15.73
CA HIS A 248 0.75 56.27 -17.05
C HIS A 248 -0.19 57.14 -17.90
N GLN A 249 -0.15 58.43 -17.59
CA GLN A 249 -0.63 59.52 -18.42
C GLN A 249 0.14 59.50 -19.75
N TRP A 250 -0.57 59.25 -20.84
CA TRP A 250 0.00 59.23 -22.18
C TRP A 250 0.48 60.64 -22.56
N PRO A 251 1.74 60.85 -22.97
CA PRO A 251 2.16 62.15 -23.49
C PRO A 251 1.39 62.45 -24.78
N GLY A 252 0.77 63.63 -24.79
CA GLY A 252 -0.05 64.13 -25.87
C GLY A 252 0.70 64.19 -27.20
N LYS A 253 -0.02 63.85 -28.28
CA LYS A 253 0.39 64.14 -29.65
C LYS A 253 0.57 65.65 -29.81
N ALA A 254 1.78 66.07 -30.18
CA ALA A 254 2.02 67.41 -30.68
C ALA A 254 1.24 67.63 -32.01
N PRO A 255 0.65 68.82 -32.23
CA PRO A 255 0.06 69.18 -33.51
C PRO A 255 1.16 69.44 -34.56
N VAL A 256 1.01 68.80 -35.71
CA VAL A 256 1.80 69.09 -36.92
C VAL A 256 1.32 70.43 -37.46
N ALA A 257 2.13 71.47 -37.31
CA ALA A 257 1.92 72.74 -37.99
C ALA A 257 2.32 72.56 -39.47
N GLY A 258 1.37 72.84 -40.36
CA GLY A 258 1.64 72.99 -41.78
C GLY A 258 2.33 74.33 -42.06
N GLY A 259 3.17 74.31 -43.09
CA GLY A 259 3.89 75.42 -43.67
C GLY A 259 4.79 74.88 -44.77
#